data_AF-A0A656GLN2-F1
#
_entry.id   AF-A0A656GLN2-F1
#
_cell.length_a   1.000
_cell.length_b   1.000
_cell.length_c   1.000
_cell.angle_alpha   90.00
_cell.angle_beta   90.00
_cell.angle_gamma   90.00
#
_symmetry.space_group_name_H-M   'P 1'
#
loop_
_entity.id
_entity.type
_entity.pdbx_description
1 polymer ?
#
loop_
_entity_poly.entity_id
_entity_poly.type
_entity_poly.pdbx_seq_one_letter_code
_entity_poly.pdbx_strand_id
1 'polypeptide(L)' 'DVGDKLLVLAAELVESCLARYKLEGTVIATTTGQALELINFRHPFYDRLSPVYLADYVEL' A
#
# COMPACT_ATOMS: atom_id res chain seq x y z
N ASP A 1 -1.52 -0.45 10.78
CA ASP A 1 -1.57 -1.84 11.29
C ASP A 1 -3.02 -2.24 11.46
N VAL A 2 -3.42 -3.39 10.89
CA VAL A 2 -4.76 -3.98 11.07
C VAL A 2 -4.71 -5.26 11.93
N GLY A 3 -3.61 -5.46 12.68
CA GLY A 3 -3.38 -6.61 13.55
C GLY A 3 -2.64 -7.75 12.86
N ASP A 4 -3.19 -8.28 11.77
CA ASP A 4 -2.60 -9.43 11.06
C ASP A 4 -1.63 -9.03 9.93
N LYS A 5 -1.78 -7.82 9.37
CA LYS A 5 -1.03 -7.35 8.19
C LYS A 5 -0.82 -5.84 8.22
N LEU A 6 0.19 -5.38 7.48
CA LEU A 6 0.40 -3.96 7.18
C LEU A 6 -0.14 -3.65 5.79
N LEU A 7 -0.94 -2.59 5.69
CA LEU A 7 -1.47 -2.08 4.42
C LEU A 7 -0.71 -0.81 4.03
N VAL A 8 -0.32 -0.72 2.77
CA VAL A 8 0.20 0.50 2.16
C VAL A 8 -0.94 1.12 1.36
N LEU A 9 -1.39 2.30 1.79
CA LEU A 9 -2.51 3.02 1.19
C LEU A 9 -2.09 4.47 0.96
N ALA A 10 -2.66 5.11 -0.07
CA ALA A 10 -2.51 6.55 -0.25
C ALA A 10 -3.17 7.29 0.93
N ALA A 11 -2.53 8.33 1.44
CA ALA A 11 -2.95 9.02 2.66
C ALA A 11 -4.43 9.48 2.61
N GLU A 12 -4.88 10.00 1.48
CA GLU A 12 -6.26 10.46 1.28
C GLU A 12 -7.28 9.32 1.17
N LEU A 13 -6.84 8.12 0.80
CA LEU A 13 -7.70 6.95 0.64
C LEU A 13 -7.78 6.08 1.89
N VAL A 14 -7.01 6.36 2.94
CA VAL A 14 -6.96 5.53 4.15
C VAL A 14 -8.36 5.31 4.73
N GLU A 15 -9.12 6.39 4.96
CA GLU A 15 -10.47 6.29 5.55
C GLU A 15 -11.43 5.53 4.63
N SER A 16 -11.47 5.89 3.34
CA SER A 16 -12.33 5.24 2.34
C SER A 16 -12.03 3.74 2.19
N CYS A 17 -10.76 3.37 2.18
CA CYS A 17 -10.32 1.98 2.08
C CYS A 17 -10.64 1.18 3.34
N LEU A 18 -10.34 1.72 4.53
CA LEU A 18 -10.66 1.06 5.80
C LEU A 18 -12.17 0.84 5.96
N ALA A 19 -12.98 1.85 5.65
CA ALA A 19 -14.44 1.71 5.65
C ALA A 19 -14.93 0.64 4.66
N ARG A 20 -14.38 0.61 3.44
CA ARG A 20 -14.72 -0.40 2.42
C ARG A 20 -14.32 -1.81 2.84
N TYR A 21 -13.16 -1.95 3.47
CA TYR A 21 -12.65 -3.24 3.93
C TYR A 21 -13.29 -3.68 5.26
N LYS A 22 -14.07 -2.79 5.91
CA LYS A 22 -14.64 -3.01 7.25
C LYS A 22 -13.55 -3.37 8.26
N LEU A 23 -12.39 -2.72 8.13
CA LEU A 23 -11.24 -2.90 9.00
C LEU A 23 -10.98 -1.61 9.76
N GLU A 24 -10.60 -1.74 11.02
CA GLU A 24 -10.07 -0.64 11.82
C GLU A 24 -8.55 -0.81 11.89
N GLY A 25 -7.82 0.29 11.66
CA GLY A 25 -6.37 0.25 11.68
C GLY A 25 -5.77 1.62 11.94
N THR A 26 -4.56 1.63 12.49
CA THR A 26 -3.85 2.88 12.81
C THR A 26 -2.72 3.13 11.82
N VAL A 27 -2.52 4.40 11.45
CA VAL A 27 -1.38 4.83 10.64
C VAL A 27 -0.12 4.78 11.51
N ILE A 28 0.81 3.90 11.16
CA ILE A 28 2.08 3.69 11.90
C ILE A 28 3.23 4.53 11.35
N ALA A 29 3.18 4.88 10.05
CA ALA A 29 4.19 5.67 9.37
C ALA A 29 3.59 6.28 8.10
N THR A 30 4.09 7.45 7.72
CA THR A 30 3.81 8.10 6.43
C THR A 30 5.12 8.35 5.71
N THR A 31 5.14 8.10 4.41
CA THR A 31 6.33 8.32 3.59
C THR A 31 5.92 8.69 2.17
N THR A 32 6.84 9.29 1.42
CA THR A 32 6.67 9.53 -0.01
C THR A 32 6.81 8.21 -0.78
N GLY A 33 6.15 8.13 -1.95
CA GLY A 33 6.23 6.95 -2.82
C GLY A 33 7.67 6.59 -3.21
N GLN A 34 8.56 7.59 -3.27
CA GLN A 34 9.97 7.39 -3.59
C GLN A 34 10.70 6.49 -2.59
N ALA A 35 10.36 6.58 -1.30
CA ALA A 35 10.96 5.71 -0.29
C ALA A 35 10.47 4.24 -0.39
N LEU A 36 9.38 4.01 -1.14
CA LEU A 36 8.80 2.69 -1.35
C LEU A 36 9.23 2.06 -2.68
N GLU A 37 10.05 2.76 -3.47
CA GLU A 37 10.55 2.28 -4.76
C GLU A 37 11.39 1.00 -4.58
N LEU A 38 11.24 0.05 -5.51
CA LEU A 38 11.93 -1.25 -5.55
C LEU A 38 11.65 -2.18 -4.37
N ILE A 39 10.71 -1.86 -3.48
CA ILE A 39 10.27 -2.81 -2.46
C ILE A 39 9.61 -4.01 -3.17
N ASN A 40 10.20 -5.19 -2.98
CA ASN A 40 9.72 -6.43 -3.58
C ASN A 40 8.52 -6.98 -2.81
N PHE A 41 7.35 -7.00 -3.45
CA PHE A 41 6.20 -7.76 -2.98
C PHE A 41 6.13 -9.11 -3.66
N ARG A 42 5.46 -10.09 -3.05
CA ARG A 42 5.19 -11.37 -3.70
C ARG A 42 3.85 -11.31 -4.40
N HIS A 43 3.82 -11.68 -5.68
CA HIS A 43 2.58 -11.66 -6.44
C HIS A 43 1.62 -12.77 -5.93
N PRO A 44 0.32 -12.49 -5.74
CA PRO A 44 -0.62 -13.45 -5.13
C PRO A 44 -0.90 -14.68 -6.00
N PHE A 45 -0.79 -14.54 -7.33
CA PHE A 45 -1.12 -15.61 -8.29
C PHE A 45 0.07 -16.30 -8.94
N TYR A 46 1.25 -15.67 -8.95
CA TYR A 46 2.41 -16.16 -9.66
C TYR A 46 3.59 -16.16 -8.71
N ASP A 47 4.45 -17.17 -8.80
CA ASP A 47 5.68 -17.20 -7.99
C ASP A 47 6.74 -16.27 -8.59
N ARG A 48 6.47 -14.97 -8.49
CA ARG A 48 7.35 -13.89 -8.91
C ARG A 48 7.32 -12.74 -7.91
N LEU A 49 8.41 -12.00 -7.88
CA LEU A 49 8.45 -10.71 -7.19
C LEU A 49 7.77 -9.65 -8.06
N SER A 50 7.00 -8.77 -7.41
CA SER A 50 6.33 -7.61 -7.96
C SER A 50 6.87 -6.38 -7.22
N PRO A 51 8.01 -5.83 -7.65
CA PRO A 51 8.55 -4.61 -7.07
C PRO A 51 7.61 -3.42 -7.29
N VAL A 52 7.64 -2.47 -6.36
CA VAL A 52 6.98 -1.17 -6.52
C VAL A 52 7.82 -0.30 -7.43
N TYR A 53 7.20 0.23 -8.48
CA TYR A 53 7.83 1.20 -9.37
C TYR A 53 7.17 2.56 -9.18
N LEU A 54 8.00 3.60 -9.14
CA LEU A 54 7.50 4.96 -9.25
C LEU A 54 6.99 5.15 -10.67
N ALA A 55 5.76 5.65 -10.78
CA ALA A 55 5.20 6.10 -12.03
C ALA A 55 4.97 7.60 -11.92
N ASP A 56 5.53 8.36 -12.86
CA ASP A 56 5.35 9.82 -12.94
C ASP A 56 3.99 10.21 -13.53
N TYR A 57 3.18 9.23 -13.95
CA TYR A 57 1.90 9.41 -14.63
C TYR A 57 0.77 8.62 -13.96
N VAL A 58 0.53 8.86 -12.67
CA VAL A 58 -0.63 8.31 -11.95
C VAL A 58 -1.61 9.44 -11.69
N GLU A 59 -2.33 9.86 -12.74
CA GLU A 59 -3.44 10.81 -12.65
C GLU A 59 -4.74 10.10 -13.04
N LEU A 60 -5.51 9.66 -12.04
CA LEU A 60 -6.95 9.91 -11.80
C LEU A 60 -7.55 8.91 -10.79
#